data_AF-A0A9N8JLK3-F1
#
_entry.id   AF-A0A9N8JLK3-F1
#
_cell.length_a   1.000
_cell.length_b   1.000
_cell.length_c   1.000
_cell.angle_alpha   90.00
_cell.angle_beta   90.00
_cell.angle_gamma   90.00
#
_symmetry.space_group_name_H-M   'P 1'
#
loop_
_entity.id
_entity.type
_entity.pdbx_description
1 polymer ?
#
loop_
_entity_poly.entity_id
_entity_poly.type
_entity_poly.pdbx_seq_one_letter_code
_entity_poly.pdbx_strand_id
1 'polypeptide(L)'
;MLITVLALLAQFYVALYPIGGPNLNADAWFQSYLAGPLLIFLYAVWKGYSWFVRPADRALFIRTKDIDIYSGMSEIAREAMAGDKEAQQKRTPMQLVKEFFGTFI
;
A
#
# COMPACT_ATOMS: atom_id res chain seq x y z
N MET A 1 -9.62 3.54 -8.90
CA MET A 1 -10.28 3.61 -7.58
C MET A 1 -11.70 4.14 -7.67
N LEU A 2 -11.96 5.34 -8.22
CA LEU A 2 -13.34 5.85 -8.38
C LEU A 2 -14.27 4.89 -9.15
N ILE A 3 -13.82 4.39 -10.30
CA ILE A 3 -14.59 3.45 -11.15
C ILE A 3 -14.90 2.15 -10.39
N THR A 4 -13.98 1.67 -9.55
CA THR A 4 -14.16 0.47 -8.74
C THR A 4 -15.25 0.68 -7.68
N VAL A 5 -15.29 1.85 -7.03
CA VAL A 5 -16.34 2.19 -6.06
C VAL A 5 -17.70 2.28 -6.76
N LEU A 6 -17.76 2.93 -7.92
CA LEU A 6 -18.99 3.02 -8.72
C LEU A 6 -19.47 1.64 -9.19
N ALA A 7 -18.55 0.75 -9.60
CA ALA A 7 -18.88 -0.61 -10.02
C ALA A 7 -19.45 -1.45 -8.86
N LEU A 8 -18.91 -1.32 -7.64
CA LEU A 8 -19.44 -2.02 -6.46
C LEU A 8 -20.84 -1.53 -6.08
N LEU A 9 -21.12 -0.23 -6.19
CA LEU A 9 -22.44 0.34 -5.96
C LEU A 9 -23.45 -0.10 -7.03
N ALA A 10 -23.03 -0.12 -8.29
CA ALA A 10 -23.87 -0.60 -9.40
C ALA A 10 -24.22 -2.09 -9.23
N GLN A 11 -23.24 -2.93 -8.85
CA GLN A 11 -23.47 -4.35 -8.61
C GLN A 11 -24.46 -4.59 -7.46
N PHE A 12 -24.38 -3.79 -6.39
CA PHE A 12 -25.33 -3.85 -5.28
C PHE A 12 -26.77 -3.52 -5.73
N TYR A 13 -26.93 -2.51 -6.61
CA TYR A 13 -28.23 -2.13 -7.15
C TYR A 13 -28.82 -3.18 -8.10
N VAL A 14 -28.02 -3.71 -9.02
CA VAL A 14 -28.46 -4.74 -9.98
C VAL A 14 -28.86 -6.03 -9.28
N ALA A 15 -28.17 -6.39 -8.18
CA ALA A 15 -28.57 -7.53 -7.37
C ALA A 15 -29.96 -7.34 -6.71
N LEU A 16 -30.34 -6.10 -6.36
CA LEU A 16 -31.62 -5.76 -5.71
C LEU A 16 -32.79 -5.70 -6.71
N TYR A 17 -32.50 -5.20 -7.92
CA TYR A 17 -33.44 -5.03 -9.03
C TYR A 17 -32.94 -5.76 -10.28
N PRO A 18 -33.01 -7.11 -10.28
CA PRO A 18 -32.62 -7.89 -11.45
C PRO A 18 -33.60 -7.65 -12.60
N ILE A 19 -33.07 -7.49 -13.81
CA ILE A 19 -33.89 -7.35 -15.03
C ILE A 19 -34.64 -8.67 -15.31
N GLY A 20 -35.97 -8.60 -15.33
CA GLY A 20 -36.83 -9.75 -15.63
C GLY A 20 -37.08 -10.73 -14.48
N GLY A 21 -36.74 -10.37 -13.23
CA GLY A 21 -37.00 -11.17 -12.03
C GLY A 21 -37.90 -10.49 -10.99
N PRO A 22 -38.27 -11.19 -9.91
CA PRO A 22 -38.97 -10.58 -8.78
C PRO A 22 -38.06 -9.58 -8.07
N ASN A 23 -38.52 -8.33 -7.98
CA ASN A 23 -37.83 -7.27 -7.26
C ASN A 23 -37.92 -7.52 -5.74
N LEU A 24 -36.90 -7.09 -4.99
CA LEU A 24 -36.84 -7.18 -3.51
C LEU A 24 -36.92 -8.62 -2.96
N ASN A 25 -36.34 -9.60 -3.66
CA ASN A 25 -36.16 -10.95 -3.12
C ASN A 25 -34.81 -11.06 -2.37
N ALA A 26 -34.87 -11.27 -1.05
CA ALA A 26 -33.68 -11.33 -0.20
C ALA A 26 -32.77 -12.53 -0.50
N ASP A 27 -33.36 -13.70 -0.81
CA ASP A 27 -32.60 -14.92 -1.10
C ASP A 27 -31.83 -14.79 -2.41
N ALA A 28 -32.50 -14.32 -3.47
CA ALA A 28 -31.88 -14.13 -4.78
C ALA A 28 -30.79 -13.04 -4.75
N TRP A 29 -31.02 -11.95 -4.01
CA TRP A 29 -30.04 -10.90 -3.80
C TRP A 29 -28.80 -11.43 -3.07
N PHE A 30 -28.99 -12.15 -1.97
CA PHE A 30 -27.88 -12.66 -1.16
C PHE A 30 -27.06 -13.69 -1.94
N GLN A 31 -27.69 -14.56 -2.73
CA GLN A 31 -26.98 -15.49 -3.61
C GLN A 31 -26.15 -14.77 -4.68
N SER A 32 -26.69 -13.69 -5.27
CA SER A 32 -26.04 -12.92 -6.34
C SER A 32 -24.91 -12.02 -5.81
N TYR A 33 -25.01 -11.58 -4.56
CA TYR A 33 -24.05 -10.67 -3.92
C TYR A 33 -23.21 -11.34 -2.84
N LEU A 34 -23.28 -12.67 -2.66
CA LEU A 34 -22.69 -13.43 -1.55
C LEU A 34 -21.19 -13.16 -1.34
N ALA A 35 -20.46 -12.95 -2.44
CA ALA A 35 -19.04 -12.67 -2.42
C ALA A 35 -18.69 -11.39 -1.63
N GLY A 36 -19.55 -10.37 -1.66
CA GLY A 36 -19.34 -9.10 -0.94
C GLY A 36 -19.25 -9.28 0.59
N PRO A 37 -20.32 -9.72 1.26
CA PRO A 37 -20.32 -9.93 2.70
C PRO A 37 -19.34 -11.03 3.14
N LEU A 38 -19.14 -12.08 2.33
CA LEU A 38 -18.13 -13.11 2.61
C LEU A 38 -16.70 -12.53 2.65
N LEU A 39 -16.36 -11.68 1.68
CA LEU A 39 -15.04 -11.05 1.61
C LEU A 39 -14.79 -10.09 2.77
N ILE A 40 -15.80 -9.30 3.14
CA ILE A 40 -15.74 -8.43 4.32
C ILE A 40 -15.57 -9.25 5.60
N PHE A 41 -16.32 -10.35 5.75
CA PHE A 41 -16.22 -11.24 6.90
C PHE A 41 -14.83 -11.87 7.01
N LEU A 42 -14.32 -12.45 5.92
CA LEU A 42 -12.99 -13.06 5.89
C LEU A 42 -11.90 -12.03 6.18
N TYR A 43 -12.01 -10.83 5.62
CA TYR A 43 -11.09 -9.73 5.91
C TYR A 43 -11.14 -9.32 7.39
N ALA A 44 -12.33 -9.24 7.99
CA ALA A 44 -12.48 -8.91 9.41
C ALA A 44 -11.88 -9.98 10.31
N VAL A 45 -12.09 -11.27 10.01
CA VAL A 45 -11.48 -12.40 10.74
C VAL A 45 -9.96 -12.34 10.64
N TRP A 46 -9.41 -12.18 9.43
CA TRP A 46 -7.97 -12.02 9.24
C TRP A 46 -7.43 -10.80 9.97
N LYS A 47 -8.12 -9.65 9.88
CA LYS A 47 -7.66 -8.43 10.51
C LYS A 47 -7.68 -8.53 12.02
N GLY A 48 -8.71 -9.16 12.60
CA GLY A 48 -8.76 -9.50 14.01
C GLY A 48 -7.60 -10.40 14.41
N TYR A 49 -7.42 -11.53 13.73
CA TYR A 49 -6.31 -12.46 13.98
C TYR A 49 -4.95 -11.78 13.92
N SER A 50 -4.66 -11.05 12.84
CA SER A 50 -3.39 -10.33 12.67
C SER A 50 -3.18 -9.25 13.74
N TRP A 51 -4.25 -8.62 14.22
CA TRP A 51 -4.16 -7.65 15.32
C TRP A 51 -3.69 -8.30 16.63
N PHE A 52 -4.15 -9.52 16.94
CA PHE A 52 -3.81 -10.24 18.16
C PHE A 52 -2.45 -10.97 18.07
N VAL A 53 -2.14 -11.60 16.94
CA VAL A 53 -0.96 -12.47 16.78
C VAL A 53 0.27 -11.72 16.27
N ARG A 54 0.10 -10.67 15.44
CA ARG A 54 1.21 -9.92 14.83
C ARG A 54 1.07 -8.41 15.04
N PRO A 55 1.48 -7.89 16.21
CA PRO A 55 1.38 -6.46 16.50
C PRO A 55 2.19 -5.57 15.55
N ALA A 56 3.20 -6.11 14.87
CA ALA A 56 3.98 -5.41 13.85
C ALA A 56 3.15 -5.01 12.62
N ASP A 57 2.11 -5.78 12.25
CA ASP A 57 1.26 -5.55 11.08
C ASP A 57 0.07 -4.61 11.38
N ARG A 58 0.07 -3.97 12.55
CA ARG A 58 -0.99 -3.04 12.98
C ARG A 58 -0.93 -1.70 12.27
N ALA A 59 0.28 -1.24 11.94
CA ALA A 59 0.49 0.06 11.33
C ALA A 59 -0.04 0.06 9.89
N LEU A 60 -1.20 0.69 9.66
CA LEU A 60 -1.68 0.99 8.31
C LEU A 60 -0.75 1.97 7.56
N PHE A 61 0.13 2.64 8.30
CA PHE A 61 1.13 3.55 7.80
C PHE A 61 2.37 3.49 8.68
N ILE A 62 3.53 3.19 8.07
CA ILE A 62 4.85 3.19 8.71
C ILE A 62 5.57 4.44 8.21
N ARG A 63 6.15 5.23 9.11
CA ARG A 63 6.93 6.41 8.69
C ARG A 63 8.21 5.94 8.01
N THR A 64 8.66 6.66 6.99
CA THR A 64 9.85 6.30 6.21
C THR A 64 11.10 6.04 7.07
N LYS A 65 11.24 6.75 8.19
CA LYS A 65 12.35 6.58 9.15
C LYS A 65 12.32 5.27 9.94
N ASP A 66 11.16 4.64 10.05
CA ASP A 66 10.93 3.41 10.82
C ASP A 66 10.96 2.17 9.91
N ILE A 67 11.19 2.34 8.60
CA ILE A 67 11.37 1.26 7.64
C ILE A 67 12.82 0.78 7.72
N ASP A 68 13.02 -0.45 8.18
CA ASP A 68 14.33 -1.09 8.15
C ASP A 68 14.64 -1.62 6.74
N ILE A 69 15.60 -0.98 6.07
CA ILE A 69 16.10 -1.36 4.74
C ILE A 69 17.41 -2.14 4.86
N TYR A 70 17.99 -2.20 6.06
CA TYR A 70 19.31 -2.79 6.26
C TYR A 70 19.23 -4.28 6.62
N SER A 71 18.15 -4.74 7.27
CA SER A 71 17.96 -6.18 7.47
C SER A 71 17.64 -6.90 6.16
N GLY A 72 18.35 -7.99 5.90
CA GLY A 72 18.18 -8.80 4.68
C GLY A 72 18.77 -8.20 3.40
N MET A 73 19.45 -7.05 3.47
CA MET A 73 20.10 -6.46 2.30
C MET A 73 21.30 -7.29 1.84
N SER A 74 21.38 -7.55 0.53
CA SER A 74 22.52 -8.23 -0.10
C SER A 74 23.81 -7.42 0.08
N GLU A 75 24.94 -8.11 0.27
CA GLU A 75 26.25 -7.46 0.45
C GLU A 75 26.60 -6.50 -0.70
N ILE A 76 26.27 -6.88 -1.94
CA ILE A 76 26.50 -6.05 -3.14
C ILE A 76 25.73 -4.73 -3.06
N ALA A 77 24.46 -4.77 -2.64
CA ALA A 77 23.64 -3.57 -2.50
C ALA A 77 24.15 -2.69 -1.34
N ARG A 78 24.72 -3.31 -0.31
CA ARG A 78 25.28 -2.64 0.86
C ARG A 78 26.58 -1.90 0.53
N GLU A 79 27.45 -2.51 -0.28
CA GLU A 79 28.66 -1.89 -0.79
C GLU A 79 28.37 -0.71 -1.72
N ALA A 80 27.41 -0.86 -2.63
CA ALA A 80 26.98 0.23 -3.52
C ALA A 80 26.49 1.46 -2.71
N MET A 81 25.65 1.24 -1.69
CA MET A 81 25.17 2.33 -0.82
C MET A 81 26.27 2.93 0.07
N ALA A 82 27.29 2.17 0.43
CA ALA A 82 28.44 2.69 1.18
C ALA A 82 29.30 3.61 0.31
N GLY A 83 29.55 3.22 -0.95
CA GLY A 83 30.30 4.03 -1.92
C GLY A 83 29.68 5.41 -2.17
N ASP A 84 28.35 5.48 -2.28
CA ASP A 84 27.62 6.74 -2.49
C ASP A 84 27.73 7.70 -1.28
N LYS A 85 27.66 7.16 -0.05
CA LYS A 85 27.82 7.96 1.17
C LYS A 85 29.24 8.51 1.31
N GLU A 86 30.25 7.70 0.99
CA GLU A 86 31.63 8.18 0.98
C GLU A 86 31.88 9.25 -0.09
N ALA A 87 31.30 9.09 -1.28
CA ALA A 87 31.40 10.08 -2.35
C ALA A 87 30.69 11.40 -2.00
N GLN A 88 29.54 11.36 -1.32
CA GLN A 88 28.85 12.56 -0.84
C GLN A 88 29.57 13.21 0.35
N GLN A 89 30.11 12.42 1.28
CA GLN A 89 30.81 12.94 2.46
C GLN A 89 32.17 13.55 2.12
N LYS A 90 32.87 13.03 1.10
CA LYS A 90 34.13 13.59 0.60
C LYS A 90 33.91 14.92 -0.13
N ARG A 91 32.72 15.15 -0.72
CA ARG A 91 32.33 16.44 -1.31
C ARG A 91 31.90 17.40 -0.21
N THR A 92 32.88 18.01 0.44
CA THR A 92 32.60 19.07 1.42
C THR A 92 31.80 20.20 0.76
N PRO A 93 30.80 20.81 1.43
CA PRO A 93 30.01 21.91 0.85
C PRO A 93 30.90 23.08 0.38
N MET A 94 32.06 23.26 1.01
CA MET A 94 33.10 24.21 0.61
C MET A 94 33.66 23.95 -0.80
N GLN A 95 33.84 22.68 -1.19
CA GLN A 95 34.32 22.31 -2.53
C GLN A 95 33.25 22.54 -3.60
N LEU A 96 31.99 22.27 -3.29
CA LEU A 96 30.87 22.48 -4.21
C LEU A 96 30.62 23.97 -4.48
N VAL A 97 30.73 24.81 -3.43
CA VAL A 97 30.69 26.28 -3.56
C VAL A 97 31.87 26.77 -4.41
N LYS A 98 33.08 26.24 -4.19
CA LYS A 98 34.27 26.64 -4.95
C LYS A 98 34.17 26.27 -6.44
N GLU A 99 33.60 25.12 -6.78
CA GLU A 99 33.38 24.69 -8.16
C GLU A 99 32.27 25.50 -8.85
N PHE A 100 31.19 25.81 -8.12
CA PHE A 100 30.11 26.66 -8.63
C PHE A 100 30.62 28.07 -8.94
N PHE A 101 31.34 28.71 -8.03
CA PHE A 101 31.92 30.04 -8.27
C PHE A 101 33.07 30.03 -9.29
N GLY A 102 33.86 28.95 -9.34
CA GLY A 102 34.95 28.80 -10.33
C GLY A 102 34.48 28.56 -11.76
N THR A 103 33.20 28.21 -11.98
CA THR A 103 32.60 28.08 -13.32
C THR A 103 32.04 29.43 -13.84
N PHE A 104 31.89 30.43 -12.96
CA PHE A 104 31.30 31.74 -13.28
C PHE A 104 32.34 32.88 -13.39
N ILE A 105 33.64 32.57 -13.28
CA ILE A 105 34.77 33.46 -13.57
C ILE A 105 35.52 32.88 -14.76
#